data_AF-A0A8K0IXW1-F1
#
_entry.id   AF-A0A8K0IXW1-F1
#
_cell.length_a   1.000
_cell.length_b   1.000
_cell.length_c   1.000
_cell.angle_alpha   90.00
_cell.angle_beta   90.00
_cell.angle_gamma   90.00
#
_symmetry.space_group_name_H-M   'P 1'
#
loop_
_entity.id
_entity.type
_entity.pdbx_description
1 polymer ?
#
loop_
_entity_poly.entity_id
_entity_poly.type
_entity_poly.pdbx_seq_one_letter_code
_entity_poly.pdbx_strand_id
1 'polypeptide(L)'
;MMRVFLCFFLCFFASIATNDATRQGDALNKLYFDVFKLKRPAPASADTYATTVFSDLSSKVYPQKGLKESDKIGKLPGQPEGIDFDQYGGYVTVDAEAGRALFYYFAEAVSADPSSKPLVLWLNGGPGCSSLGYGAMEELGPFRVMSDGKTLFRNPYAWNRVANVLFLESPAGVGFSYSNTTSDYDKSGDSRTAEDAYVFLVNWMERFPEYKGRDFFIAGESYAGHYVPQLAHTILQHNNTNINLKGITIGNGVINDETDSKGMYDYFWTHALISDETIDVIHKYCNFSPNASNQTKQCDQALDVADQVFETLDIYNIYAPLCFSSGVTPSPKRYSVRRLFLSLFAAALIEHQLF
;
A
#
# COMPACT_ATOMS: atom_id res chain seq x y z
N MET A 1 -1.33 -64.46 -18.00
CA MET A 1 -0.09 -64.11 -17.26
C MET A 1 0.85 -63.15 -17.99
N MET A 2 0.53 -62.66 -19.20
CA MET A 2 1.45 -61.80 -19.99
C MET A 2 1.04 -60.32 -20.06
N ARG A 3 -0.13 -59.95 -19.52
CA ARG A 3 -0.62 -58.54 -19.47
C ARG A 3 -0.28 -57.81 -18.16
N VAL A 4 -0.03 -58.55 -17.07
CA VAL A 4 0.33 -57.96 -15.77
C VAL A 4 1.82 -57.56 -15.72
N PHE A 5 2.68 -58.29 -16.43
CA PHE A 5 4.10 -57.97 -16.54
C PHE A 5 4.38 -56.73 -17.38
N LEU A 6 3.55 -56.41 -18.38
CA LEU A 6 3.72 -55.22 -19.22
C LEU A 6 3.41 -53.92 -18.45
N CYS A 7 2.44 -53.95 -17.53
CA CYS A 7 2.14 -52.81 -16.66
C CYS A 7 3.25 -52.55 -15.64
N PHE A 8 3.85 -53.61 -15.05
CA PHE A 8 4.97 -53.43 -14.13
C PHE A 8 6.25 -52.90 -14.83
N PHE A 9 6.49 -53.29 -16.09
CA PHE A 9 7.63 -52.81 -16.86
C PHE A 9 7.47 -51.33 -17.30
N LEU A 10 6.25 -50.88 -17.61
CA LEU A 10 5.96 -49.48 -17.96
C LEU A 10 6.00 -48.55 -16.72
N CYS A 11 5.61 -49.04 -15.54
CA CYS A 11 5.73 -48.26 -14.30
C CYS A 11 7.19 -48.07 -13.85
N PHE A 12 8.09 -49.02 -14.16
CA PHE A 12 9.50 -48.91 -13.77
C PHE A 12 10.27 -47.87 -14.62
N PHE A 13 9.91 -47.68 -15.89
CA PHE A 13 10.50 -46.64 -16.75
C PHE A 13 9.85 -45.27 -16.59
N ALA A 14 8.58 -45.19 -16.17
CA ALA A 14 7.97 -43.91 -15.77
C ALA A 14 8.61 -43.30 -14.50
N SER A 15 9.38 -44.10 -13.75
CA SER A 15 10.09 -43.66 -12.54
C SER A 15 11.54 -43.21 -12.81
N ILE A 16 12.03 -43.29 -14.06
CA ILE A 16 13.41 -42.92 -14.44
C ILE A 16 13.42 -41.74 -15.42
N ALA A 17 12.26 -41.28 -15.90
CA ALA A 17 12.16 -39.97 -16.52
C ALA A 17 12.09 -38.90 -15.42
N THR A 18 13.23 -38.58 -14.81
CA THR A 18 13.42 -37.27 -14.19
C THR A 18 13.40 -36.24 -15.32
N ASN A 19 12.19 -35.85 -15.73
CA ASN A 19 12.03 -34.57 -16.40
C ASN A 19 12.50 -33.54 -15.40
N ASP A 20 13.58 -32.87 -15.78
CA ASP A 20 14.17 -31.71 -15.13
C ASP A 20 13.22 -30.51 -15.27
N ALA A 21 11.94 -30.71 -14.91
CA ALA A 21 10.96 -29.66 -14.81
C ALA A 21 11.35 -28.84 -13.58
N THR A 22 11.96 -27.70 -13.84
CA THR A 22 12.35 -26.69 -12.85
C THR A 22 11.20 -26.52 -11.86
N ARG A 23 11.41 -26.88 -10.59
CA ARG A 23 10.40 -26.57 -9.57
C ARG A 23 10.32 -25.06 -9.47
N GLN A 24 9.14 -24.52 -9.15
CA GLN A 24 8.99 -23.06 -8.92
C GLN A 24 10.03 -22.52 -7.92
N GLY A 25 10.44 -23.34 -6.93
CA GLY A 25 11.52 -23.01 -6.00
C GLY A 25 12.91 -22.91 -6.65
N ASP A 26 13.18 -23.65 -7.72
CA ASP A 26 14.45 -23.59 -8.45
C ASP A 26 14.51 -22.33 -9.33
N ALA A 27 13.38 -21.94 -9.93
CA ALA A 27 13.24 -20.66 -10.64
C ALA A 27 13.40 -19.46 -9.68
N LEU A 28 12.75 -19.52 -8.51
CA LEU A 28 12.89 -18.50 -7.46
C LEU A 28 14.32 -18.41 -6.94
N ASN A 29 14.98 -19.55 -6.69
CA ASN A 29 16.38 -19.58 -6.26
C ASN A 29 17.32 -19.00 -7.33
N LYS A 30 17.09 -19.33 -8.60
CA LYS A 30 17.85 -18.77 -9.72
C LYS A 30 17.69 -17.26 -9.79
N LEU A 31 16.47 -16.74 -9.67
CA LEU A 31 16.19 -15.30 -9.61
C LEU A 31 16.92 -14.64 -8.43
N TYR A 32 16.86 -15.26 -7.25
CA TYR A 32 17.55 -14.79 -6.04
C TYR A 32 19.07 -14.70 -6.26
N PHE A 33 19.70 -15.75 -6.80
CA PHE A 33 21.14 -15.78 -7.03
C PHE A 33 21.58 -14.86 -8.18
N ASP A 34 20.77 -14.67 -9.21
CA ASP A 34 21.05 -13.74 -10.30
C ASP A 34 20.98 -12.28 -9.80
N VAL A 35 20.02 -11.93 -8.93
CA VAL A 35 19.96 -10.61 -8.26
C VAL A 35 21.21 -10.33 -7.42
N PHE A 36 21.74 -11.31 -6.68
CA PHE A 36 22.99 -11.14 -5.92
C PHE A 36 24.26 -11.12 -6.78
N LYS A 37 24.19 -11.62 -8.03
CA LYS A 37 25.29 -11.57 -9.00
C LYS A 37 25.25 -10.36 -9.92
N LEU A 38 24.19 -9.56 -9.90
CA LEU A 38 24.19 -8.24 -10.52
C LEU A 38 25.26 -7.40 -9.82
N LYS A 39 26.42 -7.26 -10.46
CA LYS A 39 27.31 -6.13 -10.19
C LYS A 39 26.42 -4.89 -10.26
N ARG A 40 26.28 -4.16 -9.15
CA ARG A 40 25.70 -2.82 -9.17
C ARG A 40 26.31 -2.11 -10.38
N PRO A 41 25.52 -1.71 -11.37
CA PRO A 41 26.00 -0.74 -12.33
C PRO A 41 26.59 0.40 -11.51
N ALA A 42 27.75 0.93 -11.93
CA ALA A 42 28.15 2.23 -11.44
C ALA A 42 26.93 3.14 -11.55
N PRO A 43 26.61 3.97 -10.53
CA PRO A 43 25.46 4.86 -10.61
C PRO A 43 25.53 5.51 -11.99
N ALA A 44 24.50 5.29 -12.81
CA ALA A 44 24.35 6.05 -14.05
C ALA A 44 24.63 7.49 -13.62
N SER A 45 25.61 8.12 -14.28
CA SER A 45 26.03 9.48 -13.97
C SER A 45 24.78 10.24 -13.61
N ALA A 46 24.66 10.68 -12.35
CA ALA A 46 23.45 11.29 -11.84
C ALA A 46 23.07 12.33 -12.87
N ASP A 47 22.08 11.98 -13.68
CA ASP A 47 21.61 12.83 -14.74
C ASP A 47 21.21 14.08 -13.97
N THR A 48 21.84 15.21 -14.30
CA THR A 48 21.72 16.51 -13.62
C THR A 48 20.32 17.08 -13.82
N TYR A 49 19.31 16.32 -13.45
CA TYR A 49 17.92 16.70 -13.43
C TYR A 49 17.57 17.06 -12.00
N ALA A 50 17.20 18.34 -11.87
CA ALA A 50 16.68 19.01 -10.69
C ALA A 50 17.71 19.69 -9.77
N THR A 51 18.30 20.78 -10.24
CA THR A 51 18.14 22.05 -9.49
C THR A 51 16.65 22.42 -9.47
N THR A 52 15.81 21.65 -8.78
CA THR A 52 14.46 22.09 -8.43
C THR A 52 14.63 23.22 -7.44
N VAL A 53 14.28 24.43 -7.87
CA VAL A 53 14.01 25.53 -6.94
C VAL A 53 12.85 25.05 -6.06
N PHE A 54 13.16 24.57 -4.86
CA PHE A 54 12.14 24.18 -3.90
C PHE A 54 11.35 25.42 -3.47
N SER A 55 10.03 25.25 -3.31
CA SER A 55 9.18 26.31 -2.80
C SER A 55 9.64 26.73 -1.41
N ASP A 56 9.76 28.04 -1.15
CA ASP A 56 9.97 28.53 0.21
C ASP A 56 8.66 28.41 1.00
N LEU A 57 8.57 27.38 1.83
CA LEU A 57 7.39 27.09 2.64
C LEU A 57 7.46 27.72 4.05
N SER A 58 8.49 28.50 4.38
CA SER A 58 8.66 29.06 5.73
C SER A 58 7.54 30.03 6.13
N SER A 59 6.87 30.62 5.15
CA SER A 59 5.75 31.54 5.33
C SER A 59 4.41 30.86 5.61
N LYS A 60 4.28 29.54 5.37
CA LYS A 60 3.03 28.79 5.53
C LYS A 60 2.85 28.23 6.96
N VAL A 61 3.04 29.07 7.96
CA VAL A 61 2.77 28.74 9.37
C VAL A 61 1.59 29.56 9.87
N TYR A 62 0.54 28.88 10.32
CA TYR A 62 -0.74 29.46 10.70
C TYR A 62 -0.99 29.35 12.21
N PRO A 63 -1.82 30.21 12.81
CA PRO A 63 -2.12 30.15 14.24
C PRO A 63 -2.76 28.81 14.66
N GLN A 64 -2.16 28.13 15.65
CA GLN A 64 -2.63 26.82 16.15
C GLN A 64 -3.13 26.81 17.59
N LYS A 65 -3.02 27.94 18.30
CA LYS A 65 -3.26 28.01 19.75
C LYS A 65 -4.69 27.59 20.11
N GLY A 66 -4.81 26.61 21.00
CA GLY A 66 -6.09 26.11 21.52
C GLY A 66 -6.78 25.05 20.65
N LEU A 67 -6.29 24.80 19.44
CA LEU A 67 -6.93 23.87 18.51
C LEU A 67 -6.73 22.38 18.87
N LYS A 68 -5.66 22.06 19.62
CA LYS A 68 -5.45 20.68 20.12
C LYS A 68 -6.62 20.19 20.96
N GLU A 69 -7.10 21.01 21.89
CA GLU A 69 -8.18 20.62 22.80
C GLU A 69 -9.53 20.51 22.08
N SER A 70 -9.76 21.32 21.04
CA SER A 70 -10.95 21.20 20.20
C SER A 70 -10.94 19.95 19.33
N ASP A 71 -9.75 19.46 18.97
CA ASP A 71 -9.60 18.25 18.17
C ASP A 71 -9.72 16.97 19.01
N LYS A 72 -9.76 17.07 20.36
CA LYS A 72 -9.83 15.90 21.24
C LYS A 72 -11.16 15.16 21.08
N ILE A 73 -11.09 13.88 20.74
CA ILE A 73 -12.25 13.01 20.58
C ILE A 73 -12.50 12.30 21.91
N GLY A 74 -13.61 12.63 22.59
CA GLY A 74 -13.99 11.97 23.83
C GLY A 74 -14.35 10.50 23.63
N LYS A 75 -15.22 10.21 22.65
CA LYS A 75 -15.63 8.85 22.29
C LYS A 75 -16.21 8.82 20.87
N LEU A 76 -15.77 7.86 20.06
CA LEU A 76 -16.37 7.63 18.74
C LEU A 76 -17.72 6.89 18.88
N PRO A 77 -18.70 7.15 18.00
CA PRO A 77 -19.90 6.32 17.89
C PRO A 77 -19.51 4.84 17.69
N GLY A 78 -20.11 3.95 18.49
CA GLY A 78 -19.83 2.52 18.40
C GLY A 78 -18.48 2.08 19.01
N GLN A 79 -17.70 2.99 19.61
CA GLN A 79 -16.43 2.65 20.27
C GLN A 79 -16.65 1.74 21.48
N PRO A 80 -15.83 0.67 21.64
CA PRO A 80 -15.90 -0.17 22.84
C PRO A 80 -15.45 0.62 24.08
N GLU A 81 -15.92 0.19 25.25
CA GLU A 81 -15.48 0.77 26.54
C GLU A 81 -14.03 0.38 26.88
N GLY A 82 -13.44 1.08 27.85
CA GLY A 82 -12.13 0.72 28.41
C GLY A 82 -10.96 1.04 27.48
N ILE A 83 -11.08 2.12 26.71
CA ILE A 83 -9.99 2.65 25.91
C ILE A 83 -9.03 3.46 26.79
N ASP A 84 -7.75 3.19 26.59
CA ASP A 84 -6.61 3.55 27.44
C ASP A 84 -5.57 4.38 26.68
N PHE A 85 -6.04 5.19 25.72
CA PHE A 85 -5.25 6.14 24.96
C PHE A 85 -6.11 7.35 24.55
N ASP A 86 -5.48 8.51 24.37
CA ASP A 86 -6.13 9.69 23.83
C ASP A 86 -6.16 9.64 22.29
N GLN A 87 -7.19 10.23 21.70
CA GLN A 87 -7.32 10.30 20.25
C GLN A 87 -7.85 11.68 19.83
N TYR A 88 -7.44 12.12 18.66
CA TYR A 88 -7.71 13.46 18.14
C TYR A 88 -8.10 13.39 16.66
N GLY A 89 -8.92 14.32 16.21
CA GLY A 89 -9.24 14.47 14.80
C GLY A 89 -9.64 15.89 14.48
N GLY A 90 -9.12 16.41 13.38
CA GLY A 90 -9.33 17.80 13.01
C GLY A 90 -8.65 18.16 11.70
N TYR A 91 -8.73 19.45 11.37
CA TYR A 91 -8.19 20.00 10.13
C TYR A 91 -6.98 20.88 10.40
N VAL A 92 -5.99 20.78 9.52
CA VAL A 92 -4.86 21.71 9.47
C VAL A 92 -4.84 22.37 8.10
N THR A 93 -4.95 23.70 8.10
CA THR A 93 -4.81 24.50 6.88
C THR A 93 -3.39 24.39 6.35
N VAL A 94 -3.27 24.06 5.06
CA VAL A 94 -1.99 24.00 4.33
C VAL A 94 -1.86 25.11 3.29
N ASP A 95 -2.98 25.77 2.97
CA ASP A 95 -3.01 26.94 2.10
C ASP A 95 -4.18 27.85 2.46
N ALA A 96 -3.90 28.98 3.09
CA ALA A 96 -4.94 29.91 3.52
C ALA A 96 -5.62 30.65 2.35
N GLU A 97 -4.90 30.90 1.26
CA GLU A 97 -5.45 31.62 0.10
C GLU A 97 -6.39 30.71 -0.68
N ALA A 98 -5.98 29.47 -0.94
CA ALA A 98 -6.84 28.49 -1.59
C ALA A 98 -7.96 27.98 -0.67
N GLY A 99 -7.85 28.19 0.65
CA GLY A 99 -8.72 27.58 1.65
C GLY A 99 -8.58 26.06 1.67
N ARG A 100 -7.34 25.56 1.54
CA ARG A 100 -6.99 24.14 1.49
C ARG A 100 -6.59 23.65 2.88
N ALA A 101 -7.24 22.58 3.33
CA ALA A 101 -7.01 21.99 4.65
C ALA A 101 -7.04 20.46 4.57
N LEU A 102 -6.11 19.83 5.29
CA LEU A 102 -6.02 18.38 5.40
C LEU A 102 -6.58 17.90 6.73
N PHE A 103 -7.41 16.87 6.67
CA PHE A 103 -7.94 16.16 7.82
C PHE A 103 -6.94 15.12 8.32
N TYR A 104 -6.86 14.98 9.64
CA TYR A 104 -6.08 13.92 10.27
C TYR A 104 -6.90 13.21 11.36
N TYR A 105 -6.55 11.95 11.59
CA TYR A 105 -6.91 11.20 12.79
C TYR A 105 -5.62 10.79 13.50
N PHE A 106 -5.54 11.03 14.80
CA PHE A 106 -4.36 10.76 15.60
C PHE A 106 -4.73 9.90 16.80
N ALA A 107 -4.04 8.77 16.96
CA ALA A 107 -4.18 7.89 18.11
C ALA A 107 -2.86 7.85 18.86
N GLU A 108 -2.87 8.30 20.12
CA GLU A 108 -1.70 8.21 20.98
C GLU A 108 -1.36 6.74 21.30
N ALA A 109 -0.13 6.54 21.74
CA ALA A 109 0.36 5.25 22.11
C ALA A 109 -0.38 4.70 23.35
N VAL A 110 -0.80 3.44 23.31
CA VAL A 110 -1.30 2.69 24.46
C VAL A 110 -0.12 2.41 25.40
N SER A 111 0.17 3.35 26.28
CA SER A 111 1.34 3.33 27.16
C SER A 111 1.05 4.14 28.41
N ALA A 112 1.64 3.74 29.54
CA ALA A 112 1.65 4.58 30.74
C ALA A 112 2.44 5.88 30.53
N ASP A 113 3.33 5.90 29.53
CA ASP A 113 4.05 7.07 29.08
C ASP A 113 4.05 7.13 27.55
N PRO A 114 3.02 7.72 26.92
CA PRO A 114 2.96 7.93 25.47
C PRO A 114 4.07 8.87 24.97
N SER A 115 4.56 9.77 25.83
CA SER A 115 5.63 10.69 25.48
C SER A 115 6.95 9.96 25.20
N SER A 116 7.21 8.80 25.82
CA SER A 116 8.39 7.99 25.49
C SER A 116 8.37 7.33 24.10
N LYS A 117 7.22 7.34 23.40
CA LYS A 117 7.00 6.57 22.17
C LYS A 117 7.23 7.42 20.91
N PRO A 118 7.71 6.83 19.80
CA PRO A 118 7.93 7.57 18.56
C PRO A 118 6.61 8.06 17.96
N LEU A 119 6.70 9.04 17.06
CA LEU A 119 5.59 9.48 16.20
C LEU A 119 5.73 8.82 14.83
N VAL A 120 4.65 8.23 14.34
CA VAL A 120 4.57 7.61 13.01
C VAL A 120 3.47 8.30 12.23
N LEU A 121 3.83 8.92 11.10
CA LEU A 121 2.87 9.34 10.09
C LEU A 121 2.55 8.14 9.20
N TRP A 122 1.26 7.86 8.99
CA TRP A 122 0.78 6.84 8.05
C TRP A 122 0.06 7.47 6.86
N LEU A 123 0.41 7.03 5.65
CA LEU A 123 -0.15 7.46 4.38
C LEU A 123 -0.59 6.25 3.54
N ASN A 124 -1.88 6.13 3.22
CA ASN A 124 -2.33 5.23 2.16
C ASN A 124 -2.09 5.85 0.78
N GLY A 125 -2.09 5.00 -0.25
CA GLY A 125 -1.78 5.38 -1.64
C GLY A 125 -3.02 5.74 -2.47
N GLY A 126 -3.26 4.99 -3.55
CA GLY A 126 -4.31 5.22 -4.54
C GLY A 126 -3.74 5.53 -5.93
N PRO A 127 -3.30 6.77 -6.23
CA PRO A 127 -3.42 7.99 -5.44
C PRO A 127 -4.87 8.37 -5.12
N GLY A 128 -5.11 9.03 -3.99
CA GLY A 128 -6.43 9.53 -3.60
C GLY A 128 -7.22 8.65 -2.63
N CYS A 129 -6.61 7.59 -2.08
CA CYS A 129 -7.22 6.76 -1.05
C CYS A 129 -7.04 7.35 0.35
N SER A 130 -8.03 7.13 1.21
CA SER A 130 -8.05 7.71 2.57
C SER A 130 -7.21 6.90 3.56
N SER A 131 -6.31 7.59 4.29
CA SER A 131 -5.56 7.00 5.40
C SER A 131 -6.41 6.70 6.64
N LEU A 132 -7.56 7.38 6.78
CA LEU A 132 -8.54 7.07 7.81
C LEU A 132 -9.32 5.79 7.45
N GLY A 133 -9.83 5.73 6.22
CA GLY A 133 -10.63 4.60 5.73
C GLY A 133 -9.83 3.30 5.73
N TYR A 134 -8.67 3.29 5.08
CA TYR A 134 -7.82 2.10 5.01
C TYR A 134 -6.98 1.95 6.28
N GLY A 135 -5.94 2.78 6.43
CA GLY A 135 -4.97 2.68 7.52
C GLY A 135 -5.58 2.57 8.91
N ALA A 136 -6.44 3.51 9.27
CA ALA A 136 -6.97 3.57 10.64
C ALA A 136 -8.09 2.57 10.91
N MET A 137 -8.99 2.31 9.95
CA MET A 137 -10.21 1.52 10.19
C MET A 137 -10.16 0.09 9.64
N GLU A 138 -9.29 -0.19 8.66
CA GLU A 138 -9.21 -1.48 7.96
C GLU A 138 -7.83 -2.15 8.05
N GLU A 139 -6.85 -1.51 8.67
CA GLU A 139 -5.47 -2.01 8.72
C GLU A 139 -4.87 -1.97 10.14
N LEU A 140 -4.11 -0.93 10.45
CA LEU A 140 -3.20 -0.88 11.60
C LEU A 140 -3.68 0.05 12.72
N GLY A 141 -4.78 0.77 12.51
CA GLY A 141 -5.33 1.64 13.53
C GLY A 141 -5.92 0.91 14.74
N PRO A 142 -6.32 1.68 15.76
CA PRO A 142 -6.74 1.15 17.06
C PRO A 142 -8.06 0.38 17.02
N PHE A 143 -8.87 0.62 16.00
CA PHE A 143 -10.21 0.05 15.85
C PHE A 143 -10.38 -0.58 14.48
N ARG A 144 -11.34 -1.49 14.39
CA ARG A 144 -11.88 -2.01 13.15
C ARG A 144 -13.38 -1.79 13.12
N VAL A 145 -13.91 -1.45 11.95
CA VAL A 145 -15.35 -1.30 11.75
C VAL A 145 -15.99 -2.69 11.74
N MET A 146 -16.97 -2.92 12.61
CA MET A 146 -17.74 -4.14 12.61
C MET A 146 -18.58 -4.22 11.34
N SER A 147 -18.89 -5.44 10.96
CA SER A 147 -19.62 -5.71 9.73
C SER A 147 -21.06 -5.18 9.74
N ASP A 148 -21.58 -4.60 10.84
CA ASP A 148 -22.84 -3.84 10.92
C ASP A 148 -22.73 -2.38 10.43
N GLY A 149 -21.52 -1.91 10.14
CA GLY A 149 -21.21 -0.54 9.70
C GLY A 149 -21.47 0.53 10.76
N LYS A 150 -21.64 0.16 12.03
CA LYS A 150 -22.06 1.05 13.12
C LYS A 150 -21.22 0.93 14.37
N THR A 151 -20.73 -0.27 14.66
CA THR A 151 -19.95 -0.55 15.86
C THR A 151 -18.47 -0.72 15.53
N LEU A 152 -17.60 -0.46 16.50
CA LEU A 152 -16.17 -0.64 16.40
C LEU A 152 -15.73 -1.77 17.34
N PHE A 153 -14.67 -2.48 16.97
CA PHE A 153 -13.97 -3.37 17.89
C PHE A 153 -12.50 -3.00 17.97
N ARG A 154 -11.90 -3.19 19.14
CA ARG A 154 -10.48 -2.89 19.38
C ARG A 154 -9.61 -3.83 18.56
N ASN A 155 -8.68 -3.28 17.79
CA ASN A 155 -7.68 -4.04 17.06
C ASN A 155 -6.58 -4.51 18.03
N PRO A 156 -6.43 -5.81 18.30
CA PRO A 156 -5.40 -6.29 19.21
C PRO A 156 -3.97 -6.11 18.66
N TYR A 157 -3.82 -5.89 17.36
CA TYR A 157 -2.53 -5.71 16.68
C TYR A 157 -2.29 -4.27 16.21
N ALA A 158 -3.03 -3.31 16.77
CA ALA A 158 -2.89 -1.90 16.41
C ALA A 158 -1.45 -1.40 16.60
N TRP A 159 -0.96 -0.59 15.67
CA TRP A 159 0.38 -0.01 15.76
C TRP A 159 0.50 1.02 16.87
N ASN A 160 -0.62 1.63 17.28
CA ASN A 160 -0.63 2.53 18.43
C ASN A 160 -0.32 1.81 19.76
N ARG A 161 -0.13 0.49 19.77
CA ARG A 161 0.43 -0.21 20.94
C ARG A 161 1.90 0.09 21.19
N VAL A 162 2.64 0.58 20.19
CA VAL A 162 4.09 0.82 20.27
C VAL A 162 4.53 2.21 19.79
N ALA A 163 3.64 2.97 19.16
CA ALA A 163 3.91 4.31 18.65
C ALA A 163 2.70 5.23 18.81
N ASN A 164 2.92 6.55 18.69
CA ASN A 164 1.86 7.51 18.45
C ASN A 164 1.62 7.56 16.94
N VAL A 165 0.40 7.28 16.47
CA VAL A 165 0.14 7.07 15.04
C VAL A 165 -0.79 8.15 14.49
N LEU A 166 -0.30 8.88 13.50
CA LEU A 166 -0.96 9.98 12.81
C LEU A 166 -1.36 9.55 11.41
N PHE A 167 -2.67 9.44 11.17
CA PHE A 167 -3.24 9.12 9.87
C PHE A 167 -3.64 10.41 9.17
N LEU A 168 -3.05 10.67 8.00
CA LEU A 168 -3.29 11.90 7.24
C LEU A 168 -4.06 11.59 5.96
N GLU A 169 -5.21 12.23 5.77
CA GLU A 169 -5.92 12.18 4.49
C GLU A 169 -5.31 13.22 3.53
N SER A 170 -4.59 12.76 2.53
CA SER A 170 -3.85 13.61 1.58
C SER A 170 -3.87 12.99 0.19
N PRO A 171 -3.92 13.79 -0.90
CA PRO A 171 -4.02 15.25 -0.95
C PRO A 171 -5.43 15.78 -0.61
N ALA A 172 -5.63 17.11 -0.73
CA ALA A 172 -6.96 17.71 -0.60
C ALA A 172 -7.95 17.13 -1.62
N GLY A 173 -9.17 16.81 -1.18
CA GLY A 173 -10.18 16.05 -1.92
C GLY A 173 -10.28 14.59 -1.50
N VAL A 174 -9.29 14.08 -0.77
CA VAL A 174 -9.33 12.72 -0.20
C VAL A 174 -10.10 12.71 1.11
N GLY A 175 -11.12 11.86 1.18
CA GLY A 175 -11.92 11.65 2.39
C GLY A 175 -12.54 12.96 2.88
N PHE A 176 -12.12 13.40 4.07
CA PHE A 176 -12.60 14.65 4.65
C PHE A 176 -11.75 15.87 4.29
N SER A 177 -10.53 15.69 3.78
CA SER A 177 -9.65 16.80 3.34
C SER A 177 -10.24 17.56 2.15
N TYR A 178 -10.09 18.88 2.13
CA TYR A 178 -10.78 19.72 1.14
C TYR A 178 -9.97 20.95 0.72
N SER A 179 -10.42 21.57 -0.39
CA SER A 179 -10.05 22.93 -0.80
C SER A 179 -11.29 23.73 -1.14
N ASN A 180 -11.32 24.99 -0.71
CA ASN A 180 -12.35 25.96 -1.15
C ASN A 180 -12.14 26.39 -2.61
N THR A 181 -10.98 26.09 -3.21
CA THR A 181 -10.65 26.42 -4.60
C THR A 181 -10.78 25.18 -5.48
N THR A 182 -11.88 25.08 -6.25
CA THR A 182 -12.19 23.88 -7.06
C THR A 182 -11.06 23.45 -8.01
N SER A 183 -10.32 24.40 -8.59
CA SER A 183 -9.22 24.06 -9.50
C SER A 183 -8.05 23.32 -8.82
N ASP A 184 -8.01 23.28 -7.48
CA ASP A 184 -7.00 22.50 -6.78
C ASP A 184 -7.15 21.01 -7.07
N TYR A 185 -8.37 20.49 -7.23
CA TYR A 185 -8.61 19.06 -7.43
C TYR A 185 -7.99 18.53 -8.75
N ASP A 186 -7.91 19.38 -9.77
CA ASP A 186 -7.29 19.04 -11.07
C ASP A 186 -5.77 19.25 -11.10
N LYS A 187 -5.22 19.91 -10.08
CA LYS A 187 -3.81 20.28 -9.98
C LYS A 187 -3.03 19.40 -9.00
N SER A 188 -3.63 18.31 -8.54
CA SER A 188 -2.97 17.34 -7.66
C SER A 188 -1.81 16.68 -8.39
N GLY A 189 -0.73 16.45 -7.65
CA GLY A 189 0.48 15.82 -8.15
C GLY A 189 1.47 15.60 -7.01
N ASP A 190 2.45 14.77 -7.27
CA ASP A 190 3.41 14.30 -6.27
C ASP A 190 4.09 15.44 -5.50
N SER A 191 4.64 16.43 -6.22
CA SER A 191 5.33 17.58 -5.62
C SER A 191 4.44 18.37 -4.67
N ARG A 192 3.25 18.79 -5.13
CA ARG A 192 2.31 19.57 -4.30
C ARG A 192 1.83 18.76 -3.09
N THR A 193 1.62 17.46 -3.26
CA THR A 193 1.21 16.57 -2.17
C THR A 193 2.28 16.48 -1.09
N ALA A 194 3.56 16.38 -1.48
CA ALA A 194 4.69 16.38 -0.54
C ALA A 194 4.85 17.74 0.16
N GLU A 195 4.71 18.85 -0.56
CA GLU A 195 4.76 20.20 0.01
C GLU A 195 3.62 20.47 1.01
N ASP A 196 2.37 20.17 0.63
CA ASP A 196 1.21 20.34 1.51
C ASP A 196 1.31 19.43 2.75
N ALA A 197 1.79 18.19 2.60
CA ALA A 197 2.02 17.29 3.74
C ALA A 197 3.14 17.80 4.66
N TYR A 198 4.19 18.42 4.12
CA TYR A 198 5.21 19.09 4.93
C TYR A 198 4.64 20.28 5.70
N VAL A 199 3.88 21.15 5.04
CA VAL A 199 3.20 22.29 5.68
C VAL A 199 2.24 21.80 6.77
N PHE A 200 1.51 20.72 6.50
CA PHE A 200 0.68 20.04 7.49
C PHE A 200 1.49 19.65 8.71
N LEU A 201 2.63 18.97 8.57
CA LEU A 201 3.45 18.53 9.69
C LEU A 201 3.98 19.70 10.53
N VAL A 202 4.46 20.75 9.87
CA VAL A 202 4.95 21.96 10.57
C VAL A 202 3.83 22.56 11.42
N ASN A 203 2.65 22.78 10.83
CA ASN A 203 1.52 23.34 11.56
C ASN A 203 0.96 22.38 12.62
N TRP A 204 0.92 21.08 12.33
CA TRP A 204 0.47 20.07 13.29
C TRP A 204 1.37 20.04 14.52
N MET A 205 2.70 20.15 14.36
CA MET A 205 3.63 20.23 15.48
C MET A 205 3.57 21.57 16.24
N GLU A 206 3.13 22.67 15.62
CA GLU A 206 2.78 23.88 16.37
C GLU A 206 1.52 23.69 17.23
N ARG A 207 0.57 22.85 16.78
CA ARG A 207 -0.63 22.47 17.54
C ARG A 207 -0.33 21.46 18.65
N PHE A 208 0.59 20.52 18.39
CA PHE A 208 1.05 19.46 19.28
C PHE A 208 2.54 19.63 19.63
N PRO A 209 2.90 20.71 20.37
CA PRO A 209 4.30 21.09 20.59
C PRO A 209 5.12 20.03 21.32
N GLU A 210 4.49 19.16 22.12
CA GLU A 210 5.15 18.03 22.79
C GLU A 210 5.67 16.95 21.84
N TYR A 211 5.32 16.98 20.55
CA TYR A 211 5.86 16.08 19.54
C TYR A 211 7.03 16.68 18.74
N LYS A 212 7.37 17.96 18.94
CA LYS A 212 8.57 18.55 18.33
C LYS A 212 9.83 17.83 18.83
N GLY A 213 10.71 17.45 17.90
CA GLY A 213 11.94 16.72 18.19
C GLY A 213 11.74 15.25 18.57
N ARG A 214 10.49 14.75 18.64
CA ARG A 214 10.20 13.33 18.85
C ARG A 214 10.78 12.51 17.69
N ASP A 215 11.29 11.32 17.98
CA ASP A 215 11.67 10.37 16.93
C ASP A 215 10.48 10.17 15.98
N PHE A 216 10.67 10.57 14.72
CA PHE A 216 9.62 10.63 13.72
C PHE A 216 9.89 9.67 12.57
N PHE A 217 8.87 8.91 12.19
CA PHE A 217 8.92 7.99 11.07
C PHE A 217 7.77 8.27 10.12
N ILE A 218 8.02 8.04 8.83
CA ILE A 218 6.98 8.11 7.80
C ILE A 218 6.76 6.70 7.27
N ALA A 219 5.53 6.24 7.31
CA ALA A 219 5.10 4.93 6.86
C ALA A 219 3.97 5.09 5.84
N GLY A 220 3.87 4.16 4.90
CA GLY A 220 2.75 4.15 3.98
C GLY A 220 2.74 2.94 3.05
N GLU A 221 1.71 2.86 2.23
CA GLU A 221 1.51 1.74 1.31
C GLU A 221 1.07 2.13 -0.11
N SER A 222 1.25 1.20 -1.06
CA SER A 222 0.81 1.36 -2.46
C SER A 222 1.45 2.61 -3.11
N TYR A 223 0.67 3.53 -3.68
CA TYR A 223 1.19 4.78 -4.25
C TYR A 223 1.91 5.68 -3.21
N ALA A 224 1.80 5.39 -1.91
CA ALA A 224 2.65 6.03 -0.92
C ALA A 224 4.14 5.64 -1.05
N GLY A 225 4.49 4.67 -1.91
CA GLY A 225 5.83 4.49 -2.43
C GLY A 225 6.40 5.74 -3.13
N HIS A 226 5.53 6.64 -3.62
CA HIS A 226 5.89 7.98 -4.05
C HIS A 226 5.81 9.00 -2.90
N TYR A 227 4.71 9.01 -2.14
CA TYR A 227 4.46 10.03 -1.11
C TYR A 227 5.49 10.02 0.01
N VAL A 228 5.80 8.85 0.55
CA VAL A 228 6.70 8.67 1.70
C VAL A 228 8.11 9.18 1.42
N PRO A 229 8.83 8.72 0.37
CA PRO A 229 10.18 9.21 0.10
C PRO A 229 10.20 10.67 -0.35
N GLN A 230 9.19 11.15 -1.09
CA GLN A 230 9.14 12.55 -1.51
C GLN A 230 8.90 13.49 -0.33
N LEU A 231 8.00 13.15 0.61
CA LEU A 231 7.83 13.92 1.85
C LEU A 231 9.11 13.89 2.71
N ALA A 232 9.73 12.72 2.86
CA ALA A 232 11.00 12.60 3.56
C ALA A 232 12.09 13.50 2.95
N HIS A 233 12.16 13.53 1.61
CA HIS A 233 13.06 14.43 0.89
C HIS A 233 12.73 15.89 1.16
N THR A 234 11.46 16.28 1.07
CA THR A 234 11.00 17.66 1.36
C THR A 234 11.37 18.11 2.78
N ILE A 235 11.22 17.24 3.79
CA ILE A 235 11.63 17.53 5.17
C ILE A 235 13.13 17.80 5.26
N LEU A 236 13.95 16.94 4.63
CA LEU A 236 15.41 17.08 4.64
C LEU A 236 15.87 18.36 3.95
N GLN A 237 15.23 18.77 2.86
CA GLN A 237 15.58 20.01 2.14
C GLN A 237 15.30 21.26 2.97
N HIS A 238 14.19 21.28 3.71
CA HIS A 238 13.82 22.44 4.53
C HIS A 238 14.61 22.53 5.84
N ASN A 239 15.40 21.51 6.21
CA ASN A 239 16.24 21.47 7.42
C ASN A 239 15.50 21.89 8.71
N ASN A 240 14.23 21.51 8.84
CA ASN A 240 13.41 21.88 9.98
C ASN A 240 13.77 21.03 11.20
N THR A 241 14.43 21.64 12.19
CA THR A 241 14.91 20.95 13.39
C THR A 241 13.79 20.45 14.32
N ASN A 242 12.55 20.89 14.12
CA ASN A 242 11.41 20.38 14.88
C ASN A 242 10.99 18.97 14.42
N ILE A 243 11.35 18.55 13.19
CA ILE A 243 11.01 17.24 12.64
C ILE A 243 12.24 16.34 12.70
N ASN A 244 12.33 15.51 13.73
CA ASN A 244 13.44 14.58 13.93
C ASN A 244 13.21 13.26 13.17
N LEU A 245 13.28 13.31 11.84
CA LEU A 245 13.08 12.17 10.95
C LEU A 245 14.16 11.10 11.17
N LYS A 246 13.73 9.88 11.55
CA LYS A 246 14.61 8.73 11.80
C LYS A 246 14.60 7.69 10.71
N GLY A 247 13.52 7.60 9.94
CA GLY A 247 13.42 6.63 8.86
C GLY A 247 12.08 6.62 8.16
N ILE A 248 12.03 5.85 7.09
CA ILE A 248 10.83 5.60 6.30
C ILE A 248 10.56 4.11 6.17
N THR A 249 9.30 3.73 5.98
CA THR A 249 8.89 2.37 5.62
C THR A 249 7.78 2.41 4.58
N ILE A 250 7.81 1.48 3.64
CA ILE A 250 6.88 1.43 2.51
C ILE A 250 6.41 -0.02 2.37
N GLY A 251 5.11 -0.25 2.47
CA GLY A 251 4.47 -1.55 2.24
C GLY A 251 3.92 -1.65 0.82
N ASN A 252 4.29 -2.70 0.06
CA ASN A 252 3.73 -2.99 -1.27
C ASN A 252 3.66 -1.75 -2.19
N GLY A 253 4.73 -0.94 -2.19
CA GLY A 253 4.71 0.37 -2.83
C GLY A 253 4.99 0.31 -4.33
N VAL A 254 4.44 1.29 -5.07
CA VAL A 254 4.93 1.62 -6.42
C VAL A 254 6.23 2.41 -6.24
N ILE A 255 7.33 1.92 -6.82
CA ILE A 255 8.68 2.47 -6.65
C ILE A 255 9.30 2.83 -8.00
N ASN A 256 9.13 1.96 -8.99
CA ASN A 256 9.68 2.16 -10.32
C ASN A 256 8.84 1.40 -11.35
N ASP A 257 8.12 2.15 -12.17
CA ASP A 257 7.17 1.61 -13.15
C ASP A 257 7.74 0.49 -14.03
N GLU A 258 9.00 0.62 -14.47
CA GLU A 258 9.65 -0.37 -15.31
C GLU A 258 9.81 -1.71 -14.57
N THR A 259 10.41 -1.70 -13.39
CA THR A 259 10.66 -2.93 -12.64
C THR A 259 9.39 -3.50 -12.03
N ASP A 260 8.46 -2.63 -11.62
CA ASP A 260 7.20 -3.05 -11.01
C ASP A 260 6.30 -3.73 -12.05
N SER A 261 6.22 -3.18 -13.28
CA SER A 261 5.47 -3.80 -14.39
C SER A 261 6.05 -5.16 -14.77
N LYS A 262 7.37 -5.26 -14.94
CA LYS A 262 8.05 -6.54 -15.24
C LYS A 262 7.79 -7.56 -14.14
N GLY A 263 8.00 -7.16 -12.88
CA GLY A 263 7.81 -8.02 -11.72
C GLY A 263 6.36 -8.50 -11.57
N MET A 264 5.38 -7.69 -11.95
CA MET A 264 3.96 -8.06 -11.92
C MET A 264 3.64 -9.19 -12.91
N TYR A 265 4.08 -9.10 -14.16
CA TYR A 265 3.82 -10.18 -15.14
C TYR A 265 4.60 -11.46 -14.82
N ASP A 266 5.83 -11.34 -14.30
CA ASP A 266 6.57 -12.48 -13.75
C ASP A 266 5.83 -13.11 -12.57
N TYR A 267 5.24 -12.30 -11.69
CA TYR A 267 4.42 -12.77 -10.58
C TYR A 267 3.18 -13.52 -11.08
N PHE A 268 2.47 -12.98 -12.08
CA PHE A 268 1.32 -13.66 -12.69
C PHE A 268 1.71 -15.04 -13.24
N TRP A 269 2.81 -15.12 -13.98
CA TRP A 269 3.27 -16.38 -14.54
C TRP A 269 3.69 -17.38 -13.46
N THR A 270 4.51 -16.95 -12.50
CA THR A 270 4.97 -17.85 -11.41
C THR A 270 3.84 -18.34 -10.50
N HIS A 271 2.69 -17.66 -10.50
CA HIS A 271 1.48 -18.05 -9.78
C HIS A 271 0.43 -18.75 -10.66
N ALA A 272 0.82 -19.17 -11.87
CA ALA A 272 -0.03 -19.88 -12.83
C ALA A 272 -1.31 -19.10 -13.21
N LEU A 273 -1.23 -17.77 -13.24
CA LEU A 273 -2.31 -16.89 -13.67
C LEU A 273 -2.29 -16.62 -15.18
N ILE A 274 -1.13 -16.79 -15.82
CA ILE A 274 -0.95 -16.69 -17.27
C ILE A 274 -0.10 -17.85 -17.79
N SER A 275 -0.18 -18.15 -19.09
CA SER A 275 0.54 -19.27 -19.70
C SER A 275 2.01 -18.94 -20.04
N ASP A 276 2.80 -19.99 -20.26
CA ASP A 276 4.20 -19.89 -20.72
C ASP A 276 4.29 -19.09 -22.03
N GLU A 277 3.37 -19.31 -22.97
CA GLU A 277 3.33 -18.57 -24.23
C GLU A 277 3.11 -17.08 -24.04
N THR A 278 2.24 -16.69 -23.10
CA THR A 278 1.95 -15.27 -22.82
C THR A 278 3.19 -14.57 -22.26
N ILE A 279 3.84 -15.16 -21.25
CA ILE A 279 5.01 -14.53 -20.65
C ILE A 279 6.20 -14.47 -21.61
N ASP A 280 6.40 -15.49 -22.45
CA ASP A 280 7.44 -15.50 -23.48
C ASP A 280 7.26 -14.35 -24.48
N VAL A 281 6.00 -14.04 -24.86
CA VAL A 281 5.69 -12.91 -25.73
C VAL A 281 5.94 -11.58 -25.00
N ILE A 282 5.53 -11.45 -23.73
CA ILE A 282 5.76 -10.25 -22.93
C ILE A 282 7.26 -9.96 -22.83
N HIS A 283 8.07 -10.93 -22.41
CA HIS A 283 9.53 -10.77 -22.27
C HIS A 283 10.21 -10.40 -23.57
N LYS A 284 9.73 -10.93 -24.69
CA LYS A 284 10.36 -10.73 -26.00
C LYS A 284 9.96 -9.42 -26.67
N TYR A 285 8.72 -8.98 -26.49
CA TYR A 285 8.13 -7.92 -27.31
C TYR A 285 7.71 -6.67 -26.54
N CYS A 286 7.58 -6.73 -25.21
CA CYS A 286 7.22 -5.57 -24.39
C CYS A 286 8.45 -4.78 -23.93
N ASN A 287 8.34 -3.45 -23.99
CA ASN A 287 9.35 -2.54 -23.48
C ASN A 287 8.77 -1.65 -22.37
N PHE A 288 9.11 -1.96 -21.12
CA PHE A 288 8.64 -1.20 -19.95
C PHE A 288 9.55 -0.03 -19.56
N SER A 289 10.56 0.32 -20.36
CA SER A 289 11.45 1.45 -20.05
C SER A 289 10.68 2.77 -19.95
N PRO A 290 11.07 3.74 -19.09
CA PRO A 290 10.35 5.01 -18.90
C PRO A 290 10.12 5.84 -20.18
N ASN A 291 10.99 5.68 -21.18
CA ASN A 291 10.92 6.41 -22.45
C ASN A 291 10.19 5.64 -23.56
N ALA A 292 9.61 4.48 -23.26
CA ALA A 292 8.83 3.72 -24.22
C ALA A 292 7.51 4.46 -24.51
N SER A 293 7.34 4.95 -25.74
CA SER A 293 6.15 5.71 -26.14
C SER A 293 5.08 4.86 -26.80
N ASN A 294 5.43 3.69 -27.35
CA ASN A 294 4.52 2.74 -27.99
C ASN A 294 5.02 1.31 -27.73
N GLN A 295 4.07 0.37 -27.70
CA GLN A 295 4.37 -1.06 -27.68
C GLN A 295 4.19 -1.67 -29.08
N THR A 296 4.70 -2.88 -29.25
CA THR A 296 4.40 -3.67 -30.45
C THR A 296 3.01 -4.29 -30.33
N LYS A 297 2.36 -4.56 -31.47
CA LYS A 297 1.05 -5.24 -31.47
C LYS A 297 1.08 -6.57 -30.72
N GLN A 298 2.18 -7.31 -30.79
CA GLN A 298 2.37 -8.56 -30.08
C GLN A 298 2.41 -8.36 -28.56
N CYS A 299 3.08 -7.30 -28.10
CA CYS A 299 3.06 -6.94 -26.69
C CYS A 299 1.64 -6.55 -26.26
N ASP A 300 1.00 -5.62 -26.96
CA ASP A 300 -0.36 -5.18 -26.60
C ASP A 300 -1.33 -6.37 -26.46
N GLN A 301 -1.30 -7.29 -27.42
CA GLN A 301 -2.14 -8.50 -27.37
C GLN A 301 -1.81 -9.43 -26.20
N ALA A 302 -0.54 -9.54 -25.80
CA ALA A 302 -0.15 -10.36 -24.67
C ALA A 302 -0.50 -9.69 -23.33
N LEU A 303 -0.37 -8.37 -23.24
CA LEU A 303 -0.83 -7.58 -22.09
C LEU A 303 -2.34 -7.68 -21.94
N ASP A 304 -3.12 -7.53 -23.03
CA ASP A 304 -4.57 -7.69 -23.01
C ASP A 304 -5.01 -9.07 -22.47
N VAL A 305 -4.25 -10.13 -22.77
CA VAL A 305 -4.51 -11.47 -22.23
C VAL A 305 -4.13 -11.56 -20.76
N ALA A 306 -2.96 -11.04 -20.38
CA ALA A 306 -2.50 -11.07 -18.99
C ALA A 306 -3.41 -10.24 -18.07
N ASP A 307 -3.93 -9.12 -18.56
CA ASP A 307 -4.75 -8.18 -17.79
C ASP A 307 -6.16 -8.72 -17.50
N GLN A 308 -6.57 -9.83 -18.13
CA GLN A 308 -7.80 -10.55 -17.74
C GLN A 308 -7.74 -11.07 -16.29
N VAL A 309 -6.54 -11.18 -15.70
CA VAL A 309 -6.36 -11.48 -14.27
C VAL A 309 -7.07 -10.43 -13.40
N PHE A 310 -7.05 -9.14 -13.78
CA PHE A 310 -7.72 -8.07 -13.04
C PHE A 310 -9.25 -8.21 -13.00
N GLU A 311 -9.85 -8.92 -13.96
CA GLU A 311 -11.30 -9.09 -14.03
C GLU A 311 -11.82 -10.27 -13.22
N THR A 312 -10.95 -11.26 -12.94
CA THR A 312 -11.37 -12.56 -12.41
C THR A 312 -10.98 -12.77 -10.95
N LEU A 313 -10.03 -12.00 -10.43
CA LEU A 313 -9.43 -12.19 -9.11
C LEU A 313 -9.29 -10.87 -8.35
N ASP A 314 -9.16 -10.98 -7.03
CA ASP A 314 -8.71 -9.85 -6.21
C ASP A 314 -7.19 -9.74 -6.34
N ILE A 315 -6.73 -8.70 -7.03
CA ILE A 315 -5.30 -8.50 -7.29
C ILE A 315 -4.52 -8.07 -6.03
N TYR A 316 -5.22 -7.57 -5.00
CA TYR A 316 -4.63 -7.23 -3.72
C TYR A 316 -4.43 -8.48 -2.85
N ASN A 317 -5.15 -9.58 -3.15
CA ASN A 317 -4.96 -10.88 -2.55
C ASN A 317 -5.54 -12.00 -3.43
N ILE A 318 -4.71 -12.63 -4.26
CA ILE A 318 -5.12 -13.63 -5.26
C ILE A 318 -5.76 -14.90 -4.69
N TYR A 319 -5.71 -15.09 -3.36
CA TYR A 319 -6.34 -16.22 -2.67
C TYR A 319 -7.57 -15.81 -1.84
N ALA A 320 -7.89 -14.52 -1.80
CA ALA A 320 -9.06 -14.01 -1.11
C ALA A 320 -10.33 -14.24 -1.95
N PRO A 321 -11.48 -14.48 -1.29
CA PRO A 321 -12.75 -14.48 -1.99
C PRO A 321 -13.14 -13.05 -2.39
N LEU A 322 -13.65 -12.89 -3.60
CA LEU A 322 -14.22 -11.63 -4.07
C LEU A 322 -15.43 -11.18 -3.22
N CYS A 323 -15.54 -9.87 -3.02
CA CYS A 323 -16.66 -9.25 -2.32
C CYS A 323 -17.78 -8.88 -3.30
N PHE A 324 -18.77 -9.75 -3.46
CA PHE A 324 -19.93 -9.51 -4.35
C PHE A 324 -21.13 -8.86 -3.66
N SER A 325 -21.07 -8.65 -2.34
CA SER A 325 -22.19 -8.10 -1.58
C SER A 325 -21.90 -6.64 -1.24
N SER A 326 -22.85 -5.77 -1.57
CA SER A 326 -22.91 -4.40 -1.03
C SER A 326 -23.43 -4.34 0.42
N GLY A 327 -23.82 -5.49 0.99
CA GLY A 327 -24.43 -5.58 2.31
C GLY A 327 -23.43 -5.78 3.45
N VAL A 328 -23.66 -5.04 4.52
CA VAL A 328 -23.10 -5.27 5.86
C VAL A 328 -23.45 -6.69 6.35
N THR A 329 -22.45 -7.51 6.70
CA THR A 329 -22.69 -8.86 7.24
C THR A 329 -22.80 -8.80 8.78
N PRO A 330 -23.64 -9.59 9.47
CA PRO A 330 -23.76 -9.47 10.94
C PRO A 330 -22.52 -9.94 11.72
N SER A 331 -21.61 -10.64 11.07
CA SER A 331 -20.39 -11.18 11.69
C SER A 331 -19.31 -11.37 10.62
N PRO A 332 -18.02 -11.17 10.97
CA PRO A 332 -16.91 -11.50 10.07
C PRO A 332 -17.08 -12.96 9.64
N LYS A 333 -17.12 -13.22 8.32
CA LYS A 333 -17.15 -14.61 7.83
C LYS A 333 -15.92 -15.32 8.38
N ARG A 334 -16.12 -16.29 9.27
CA ARG A 334 -15.00 -17.12 9.77
C ARG A 334 -14.34 -17.77 8.56
N TYR A 335 -13.06 -17.47 8.36
CA TYR A 335 -12.25 -18.15 7.35
C TYR A 335 -12.28 -19.65 7.66
N SER A 336 -12.88 -20.43 6.76
CA SER A 336 -13.00 -21.87 6.91
C SER A 336 -12.38 -22.51 5.69
N VAL A 337 -11.20 -23.11 5.89
CA VAL A 337 -10.47 -23.88 4.87
C VAL A 337 -11.37 -24.94 4.22
N ARG A 338 -12.37 -25.47 4.97
CA ARG A 338 -13.34 -26.44 4.44
C ARG A 338 -14.22 -25.91 3.29
N ARG A 339 -14.51 -24.60 3.23
CA ARG A 339 -15.29 -24.03 2.11
C ARG A 339 -14.47 -23.92 0.83
N LEU A 340 -13.16 -23.68 0.92
CA LEU A 340 -12.25 -23.63 -0.22
C LEU A 340 -12.15 -24.99 -0.93
N PHE A 341 -12.08 -26.08 -0.16
CA PHE A 341 -12.08 -27.43 -0.71
C PHE A 341 -13.39 -27.77 -1.43
N LEU A 342 -14.55 -27.37 -0.90
CA LEU A 342 -15.84 -27.63 -1.54
C LEU A 342 -16.01 -26.87 -2.87
N SER A 343 -15.50 -25.64 -2.99
CA SER A 343 -15.53 -24.87 -4.24
C SER A 343 -14.54 -25.41 -5.28
N LEU A 344 -13.34 -25.84 -4.87
CA LEU A 344 -12.36 -26.47 -5.76
C LEU A 344 -12.85 -27.82 -6.29
N PHE A 345 -13.51 -28.64 -5.46
CA PHE A 345 -14.13 -29.89 -5.91
C PHE A 345 -15.32 -29.65 -6.84
N ALA A 346 -16.13 -28.60 -6.60
CA ALA A 346 -17.24 -28.26 -7.49
C ALA A 346 -16.75 -27.80 -8.88
N ALA A 347 -15.67 -27.02 -8.94
CA ALA A 347 -15.05 -26.62 -10.21
C ALA A 347 -14.46 -27.81 -10.97
N ALA A 348 -13.73 -28.71 -10.29
CA ALA A 348 -13.17 -29.92 -10.90
C ALA A 348 -14.24 -30.94 -11.36
N LEU A 349 -15.43 -30.93 -10.75
CA LEU A 349 -16.56 -31.78 -11.16
C LEU A 349 -17.31 -31.23 -12.38
N ILE A 350 -17.25 -29.91 -12.64
CA ILE A 350 -17.87 -29.30 -13.82
C ILE A 350 -17.03 -29.59 -15.08
N GLU A 351 -15.70 -29.61 -14.97
CA GLU A 351 -14.82 -30.01 -16.09
C GLU A 351 -14.95 -31.49 -16.48
N HIS A 352 -15.29 -32.37 -15.54
CA HIS A 352 -15.46 -33.79 -15.81
C HIS A 352 -16.81 -34.18 -16.44
N GLN A 353 -17.76 -33.25 -16.60
CA GLN A 353 -19.03 -33.49 -17.31
C GLN A 353 -19.07 -32.92 -18.73
N LEU A 354 -17.98 -32.33 -19.22
CA LEU A 354 -17.88 -31.73 -20.56
C LEU A 354 -16.90 -32.45 -21.50
N PHE A 355 -16.53 -33.71 -21.21
CA PHE A 355 -15.80 -34.58 -22.14
C PHE A 355 -16.46 -35.95 -22.29
#